data_AF-A0A6S7BK75-F1
#
_entry.id   AF-A0A6S7BK75-F1
#
_cell.length_a   1.000
_cell.length_b   1.000
_cell.length_c   1.000
_cell.angle_alpha   90.00
_cell.angle_beta   90.00
_cell.angle_gamma   90.00
#
_symmetry.space_group_name_H-M   'P 1'
#
loop_
_entity.id
_entity.type
_entity.pdbx_description
1 polymer ?
#
loop_
_entity_poly.entity_id
_entity_poly.type
_entity_poly.pdbx_seq_one_letter_code
_entity_poly.pdbx_strand_id
1 'polypeptide(L)'
;MSTIHLTNGDVAAESLRTALHEAGRDDRVHALRDDLAVGPLRGIDDVPDVRADFWDRVSADTRRDFLREFREQAAALDNIARGEANLVVWHGESAADQLMLRRVCYHLRNSPQRLNEVRLSIRDLTDPGAWAHSRKDRATSVGMFAPAVLQARLPDAAPISVLRISRLALEWQEAKHANGETRRWRDNTFTSGSFADLDALILGHITEDWQPAARVAAELMAAELCFLVSDSVVLWRLREMAATRRIKLRGDASAWRTLELCAALAPCPN
;
A
#
# COMPACT_ATOMS: atom_id res chain seq x y z
N MET A 1 -7.21 25.05 -17.00
CA MET A 1 -6.27 23.91 -17.13
C MET A 1 -6.88 22.76 -16.34
N SER A 2 -6.98 21.56 -16.90
CA SER A 2 -7.51 20.41 -16.15
C SER A 2 -6.48 19.91 -15.14
N THR A 3 -6.95 19.57 -13.94
CA THR A 3 -6.13 18.93 -12.90
C THR A 3 -6.54 17.48 -12.72
N ILE A 4 -5.55 16.60 -12.55
CA ILE A 4 -5.76 15.21 -12.15
C ILE A 4 -5.10 15.00 -10.79
N HIS A 5 -5.90 14.58 -9.82
CA HIS A 5 -5.44 14.19 -8.51
C HIS A 5 -5.09 12.69 -8.52
N LEU A 6 -3.89 12.35 -8.08
CA LEU A 6 -3.37 10.99 -8.01
C LEU A 6 -3.29 10.54 -6.56
N THR A 7 -3.77 9.33 -6.25
CA THR A 7 -3.66 8.74 -4.91
C THR A 7 -3.60 7.21 -4.98
N ASN A 8 -3.16 6.56 -3.88
CA ASN A 8 -3.07 5.12 -3.81
C ASN A 8 -4.36 4.52 -3.20
N GLY A 9 -5.00 3.62 -3.95
CA GLY A 9 -6.19 2.87 -3.52
C GLY A 9 -7.52 3.60 -3.75
N ASP A 10 -8.59 2.81 -3.89
CA ASP A 10 -9.93 3.32 -4.21
C ASP A 10 -10.58 4.08 -3.03
N VAL A 11 -10.32 3.66 -1.78
CA VAL A 11 -10.83 4.37 -0.59
C VAL A 11 -10.31 5.80 -0.55
N ALA A 12 -9.01 6.00 -0.78
CA ALA A 12 -8.40 7.32 -0.85
C ALA A 12 -8.97 8.15 -1.99
N ALA A 13 -9.16 7.52 -3.15
CA ALA A 13 -9.71 8.20 -4.32
C ALA A 13 -11.15 8.64 -4.10
N GLU A 14 -11.97 7.82 -3.45
CA GLU A 14 -13.37 8.17 -3.15
C GLU A 14 -13.46 9.31 -2.14
N SER A 15 -12.69 9.25 -1.04
CA SER A 15 -12.62 10.36 -0.09
C SER A 15 -12.17 11.67 -0.74
N LEU A 16 -11.24 11.61 -1.69
CA LEU A 16 -10.78 12.78 -2.42
C LEU A 16 -11.80 13.30 -3.44
N ARG A 17 -12.58 12.42 -4.10
CA ARG A 17 -13.70 12.84 -4.96
C ARG A 17 -14.74 13.58 -4.15
N THR A 18 -15.13 13.07 -2.99
CA THR A 18 -16.04 13.74 -2.06
C THR A 18 -15.51 15.11 -1.66
N ALA A 19 -14.24 15.20 -1.25
CA ALA A 19 -13.60 16.47 -0.89
C ALA A 19 -13.59 17.51 -2.02
N LEU A 20 -13.31 17.08 -3.25
CA LEU A 20 -13.33 17.95 -4.44
C LEU A 20 -14.76 18.42 -4.76
N HIS A 21 -15.73 17.51 -4.70
CA HIS A 21 -17.14 17.82 -4.92
C HIS A 21 -17.65 18.85 -3.91
N GLU A 22 -17.36 18.66 -2.61
CA GLU A 22 -17.72 19.60 -1.53
C GLU A 22 -17.03 20.96 -1.70
N ALA A 23 -15.85 21.00 -2.31
CA ALA A 23 -15.16 22.25 -2.67
C ALA A 23 -15.67 22.89 -3.97
N GLY A 24 -16.66 22.30 -4.63
CA GLY A 24 -17.19 22.79 -5.92
C GLY A 24 -16.20 22.65 -7.08
N ARG A 25 -15.25 21.70 -7.01
CA ARG A 25 -14.25 21.41 -8.04
C ARG A 25 -14.67 20.18 -8.86
N ASP A 26 -14.51 20.25 -10.18
CA ASP A 26 -14.79 19.13 -11.11
C ASP A 26 -13.53 18.31 -11.48
N ASP A 27 -12.44 18.52 -10.75
CA ASP A 27 -11.16 17.89 -11.05
C ASP A 27 -11.24 16.36 -11.00
N ARG A 28 -10.45 15.71 -11.85
CA ARG A 28 -10.45 14.26 -11.97
C ARG A 28 -9.62 13.63 -10.85
N VAL A 29 -10.09 12.51 -10.31
CA VAL A 29 -9.31 11.67 -9.39
C VAL A 29 -8.98 10.33 -10.03
N HIS A 30 -7.70 9.97 -10.05
CA HIS A 30 -7.22 8.69 -10.54
C HIS A 30 -6.55 7.88 -9.43
N ALA A 31 -7.07 6.68 -9.18
CA ALA A 31 -6.57 5.75 -8.18
C ALA A 31 -5.52 4.83 -8.80
N LEU A 32 -4.29 4.88 -8.30
CA LEU A 32 -3.27 3.86 -8.54
C LEU A 32 -3.47 2.77 -7.49
N ARG A 33 -3.79 1.54 -7.89
CA ARG A 33 -4.36 0.52 -6.98
C ARG A 33 -3.36 -0.49 -6.42
N ASP A 34 -2.10 -0.40 -6.82
CA ASP A 34 -1.09 -1.39 -6.44
C ASP A 34 -0.50 -1.09 -5.05
N ASP A 35 -0.47 -2.10 -4.18
CA ASP A 35 0.33 -2.04 -2.97
C ASP A 35 1.79 -2.40 -3.30
N LEU A 36 2.56 -1.35 -3.60
CA LEU A 36 3.97 -1.43 -3.96
C LEU A 36 4.87 -1.80 -2.76
N ALA A 37 4.35 -1.75 -1.53
CA ALA A 37 5.12 -2.08 -0.34
C ALA A 37 5.41 -3.58 -0.23
N VAL A 38 4.70 -4.43 -0.99
CA VAL A 38 4.85 -5.89 -0.95
C VAL A 38 5.04 -6.50 -2.33
N GLY A 39 5.75 -7.62 -2.39
CA GLY A 39 5.98 -8.40 -3.59
C GLY A 39 7.07 -7.84 -4.51
N PRO A 40 7.28 -8.49 -5.66
CA PRO A 40 8.31 -8.10 -6.62
C PRO A 40 7.98 -6.74 -7.25
N LEU A 41 9.01 -5.93 -7.53
CA LEU A 41 8.91 -4.70 -8.34
C LEU A 41 9.84 -4.71 -9.56
N ARG A 42 10.75 -5.68 -9.67
CA ARG A 42 11.60 -5.82 -10.86
C ARG A 42 10.71 -6.01 -12.10
N GLY A 43 10.92 -5.16 -13.11
CA GLY A 43 10.17 -5.22 -14.37
C GLY A 43 8.73 -4.68 -14.29
N ILE A 44 8.28 -4.12 -13.16
CA ILE A 44 6.87 -3.67 -12.97
C ILE A 44 6.39 -2.64 -14.01
N ASP A 45 7.30 -1.82 -14.54
CA ASP A 45 6.96 -0.81 -15.55
C ASP A 45 7.07 -1.35 -16.99
N ASP A 46 7.56 -2.59 -17.16
CA ASP A 46 7.82 -3.21 -18.47
C ASP A 46 6.81 -4.33 -18.76
N VAL A 47 6.62 -5.24 -17.80
CA VAL A 47 5.73 -6.41 -17.90
C VAL A 47 4.92 -6.59 -16.61
N PRO A 48 3.58 -6.56 -16.66
CA PRO A 48 2.74 -6.67 -15.47
C PRO A 48 2.62 -8.10 -14.92
N ASP A 49 3.04 -9.10 -15.69
CA ASP A 49 2.80 -10.53 -15.44
C ASP A 49 3.36 -10.98 -14.07
N VAL A 50 4.57 -10.54 -13.72
CA VAL A 50 5.19 -10.90 -12.43
C VAL A 50 4.42 -10.31 -11.24
N ARG A 51 3.82 -9.11 -11.39
CA ARG A 51 2.94 -8.52 -10.37
C ARG A 51 1.61 -9.25 -10.30
N ALA A 52 1.03 -9.57 -11.45
CA ALA A 52 -0.23 -10.30 -11.54
C ALA A 52 -0.11 -11.68 -10.85
N ASP A 53 0.93 -12.46 -11.20
CA ASP A 53 1.19 -13.76 -10.60
C ASP A 53 1.37 -13.68 -9.07
N PHE A 54 2.02 -12.61 -8.59
CA PHE A 54 2.15 -12.37 -7.15
C PHE A 54 0.78 -12.15 -6.50
N TRP A 55 -0.04 -11.28 -7.06
CA TRP A 55 -1.37 -10.98 -6.52
C TRP A 55 -2.36 -12.13 -6.67
N ASP A 56 -2.23 -12.97 -7.70
CA ASP A 56 -2.99 -14.22 -7.84
C ASP A 56 -2.74 -15.18 -6.66
N ARG A 57 -1.48 -15.28 -6.21
CA ARG A 57 -1.13 -16.10 -5.03
C ARG A 57 -1.62 -15.47 -3.72
N VAL A 58 -1.56 -14.14 -3.61
CA VAL A 58 -1.99 -13.42 -2.41
C VAL A 58 -3.51 -13.45 -2.26
N SER A 59 -4.25 -13.28 -3.36
CA SER A 59 -5.70 -13.22 -3.37
C SER A 59 -6.35 -14.55 -2.96
N ALA A 60 -7.51 -14.48 -2.33
CA ALA A 60 -8.43 -15.61 -2.22
C ALA A 60 -9.53 -15.57 -3.29
N ASP A 61 -9.66 -14.44 -3.99
CA ASP A 61 -10.63 -14.25 -5.07
C ASP A 61 -10.07 -14.79 -6.38
N THR A 62 -10.65 -15.90 -6.84
CA THR A 62 -10.30 -16.58 -8.09
C THR A 62 -11.00 -15.99 -9.32
N ARG A 63 -11.90 -15.01 -9.14
CA ARG A 63 -12.62 -14.37 -10.25
C ARG A 63 -11.93 -13.12 -10.77
N ARG A 64 -10.98 -12.59 -10.00
CA ARG A 64 -10.27 -11.36 -10.32
C ARG A 64 -9.21 -11.63 -11.39
N ASP A 65 -9.17 -10.79 -12.41
CA ASP A 65 -8.18 -10.87 -13.48
C ASP A 65 -7.11 -9.81 -13.24
N PHE A 66 -6.14 -10.14 -12.39
CA PHE A 66 -5.08 -9.21 -12.01
C PHE A 66 -4.23 -8.79 -13.21
N LEU A 67 -3.99 -9.68 -14.17
CA LEU A 67 -3.19 -9.37 -15.34
C LEU A 67 -3.85 -8.28 -16.18
N ARG A 68 -5.15 -8.40 -16.46
CA ARG A 68 -5.89 -7.35 -17.15
C ARG A 68 -5.91 -6.05 -16.36
N GLU A 69 -6.19 -6.11 -15.06
CA GLU A 69 -6.21 -4.92 -14.20
C GLU A 69 -4.87 -4.18 -14.19
N PHE A 70 -3.74 -4.89 -14.09
CA PHE A 70 -2.42 -4.28 -14.13
C PHE A 70 -2.08 -3.70 -15.50
N ARG A 71 -2.51 -4.33 -16.60
CA ARG A 71 -2.38 -3.75 -17.95
C ARG A 71 -3.17 -2.46 -18.09
N GLU A 72 -4.40 -2.43 -17.58
CA GLU A 72 -5.25 -1.23 -17.58
C GLU A 72 -4.63 -0.11 -16.74
N GLN A 73 -4.08 -0.44 -15.56
CA GLN A 73 -3.37 0.52 -14.69
C GLN A 73 -2.11 1.08 -15.36
N ALA A 74 -1.30 0.23 -15.99
CA ALA A 74 -0.10 0.67 -16.70
C ALA A 74 -0.46 1.61 -17.87
N ALA A 75 -1.44 1.23 -18.68
CA ALA A 75 -1.93 2.06 -19.79
C ALA A 75 -2.50 3.40 -19.30
N ALA A 76 -3.21 3.41 -18.18
CA ALA A 76 -3.73 4.64 -17.59
C ALA A 76 -2.61 5.57 -17.11
N LEU A 77 -1.59 5.03 -16.44
CA LEU A 77 -0.42 5.80 -15.99
C LEU A 77 0.36 6.37 -17.19
N ASP A 78 0.55 5.58 -18.24
CA ASP A 78 1.20 6.02 -19.48
C ASP A 78 0.41 7.17 -20.15
N ASN A 79 -0.92 7.05 -20.21
CA ASN A 79 -1.78 8.11 -20.75
C ASN A 79 -1.71 9.39 -19.91
N ILE A 80 -1.67 9.28 -18.58
CA ILE A 80 -1.48 10.42 -17.67
C ILE A 80 -0.10 11.05 -17.89
N ALA A 81 0.95 10.24 -18.05
CA ALA A 81 2.31 10.72 -18.29
C ALA A 81 2.41 11.49 -19.61
N ARG A 82 1.78 11.00 -20.69
CA ARG A 82 1.78 11.64 -22.02
C ARG A 82 0.82 12.83 -22.15
N GLY A 83 -0.16 12.97 -21.26
CA GLY A 83 -1.11 14.09 -21.29
C GLY A 83 -0.49 15.44 -20.90
N GLU A 84 -1.32 16.48 -20.84
CA GLU A 84 -0.89 17.85 -20.51
C GLU A 84 -1.46 18.37 -19.18
N ALA A 85 -2.34 17.61 -18.54
CA ALA A 85 -2.99 18.01 -17.30
C ALA A 85 -1.98 18.24 -16.16
N ASN A 86 -2.28 19.22 -15.29
CA ASN A 86 -1.57 19.39 -14.04
C ASN A 86 -1.88 18.21 -13.12
N LEU A 87 -0.88 17.74 -12.38
CA LEU A 87 -0.99 16.57 -11.52
C LEU A 87 -0.79 17.00 -10.08
N VAL A 88 -1.64 16.51 -9.18
CA VAL A 88 -1.49 16.66 -7.73
C VAL A 88 -1.40 15.28 -7.12
N VAL A 89 -0.21 14.90 -6.63
CA VAL A 89 0.01 13.60 -5.97
C VAL A 89 -0.28 13.73 -4.48
N TRP A 90 -1.25 12.97 -4.00
CA TRP A 90 -1.61 12.90 -2.59
C TRP A 90 -0.91 11.71 -1.96
N HIS A 91 -0.17 11.94 -0.88
CA HIS A 91 0.54 10.88 -0.18
C HIS A 91 0.56 11.12 1.32
N GLY A 92 0.36 10.05 2.08
CA GLY A 92 0.72 9.96 3.49
C GLY A 92 2.13 9.41 3.69
N GLU A 93 2.42 9.00 4.92
CA GLU A 93 3.73 8.51 5.36
C GLU A 93 3.85 6.98 5.31
N SER A 94 2.96 6.30 4.58
CA SER A 94 3.04 4.85 4.35
C SER A 94 4.02 4.51 3.22
N ALA A 95 4.64 3.33 3.30
CA ALA A 95 5.54 2.85 2.25
C ALA A 95 4.86 2.79 0.86
N ALA A 96 3.58 2.38 0.80
CA ALA A 96 2.84 2.28 -0.45
C ALA A 96 2.62 3.66 -1.11
N ASP A 97 2.21 4.67 -0.35
CA ASP A 97 2.04 6.04 -0.85
C ASP A 97 3.39 6.64 -1.29
N GLN A 98 4.43 6.40 -0.51
CA GLN A 98 5.78 6.90 -0.78
C GLN A 98 6.40 6.23 -2.02
N LEU A 99 6.13 4.95 -2.28
CA LEU A 99 6.53 4.28 -3.52
C LEU A 99 5.72 4.76 -4.71
N MET A 100 4.41 5.00 -4.53
CA MET A 100 3.53 5.55 -5.57
C MET A 100 4.03 6.93 -6.03
N LEU A 101 4.36 7.82 -5.09
CA LEU A 101 4.95 9.14 -5.40
C LEU A 101 6.21 9.01 -6.26
N ARG A 102 7.11 8.09 -5.90
CA ARG A 102 8.37 7.85 -6.64
C ARG A 102 8.13 7.30 -8.03
N ARG A 103 7.20 6.36 -8.18
CA ARG A 103 6.79 5.82 -9.48
C ARG A 103 6.22 6.91 -10.37
N VAL A 104 5.34 7.77 -9.84
CA VAL A 104 4.77 8.90 -10.59
C VAL A 104 5.88 9.88 -11.00
N CYS A 105 6.77 10.28 -10.08
CA CYS A 105 7.90 11.14 -10.40
C CYS A 105 8.82 10.53 -11.45
N TYR A 106 9.06 9.22 -11.41
CA TYR A 106 9.81 8.51 -12.44
C TYR A 106 9.14 8.68 -13.81
N HIS A 107 7.86 8.35 -13.96
CA HIS A 107 7.15 8.44 -15.24
C HIS A 107 7.05 9.88 -15.77
N LEU A 108 6.95 10.87 -14.88
CA LEU A 108 6.73 12.28 -15.22
C LEU A 108 8.01 13.13 -15.21
N ARG A 109 9.19 12.52 -15.04
CA ARG A 109 10.48 13.24 -14.95
C ARG A 109 10.81 14.12 -16.15
N ASN A 110 10.23 13.84 -17.31
CA ASN A 110 10.40 14.60 -18.55
C ASN A 110 9.39 15.76 -18.69
N SER A 111 8.46 15.90 -17.75
CA SER A 111 7.50 17.02 -17.69
C SER A 111 7.30 17.49 -16.24
N PRO A 112 8.38 17.88 -15.56
CA PRO A 112 8.37 18.14 -14.11
C PRO A 112 7.47 19.31 -13.71
N GLN A 113 7.24 20.28 -14.59
CA GLN A 113 6.40 21.45 -14.36
C GLN A 113 4.93 21.12 -14.07
N ARG A 114 4.48 19.90 -14.40
CA ARG A 114 3.12 19.43 -14.16
C ARG A 114 2.92 18.86 -12.76
N LEU A 115 4.00 18.53 -12.05
CA LEU A 115 3.94 17.77 -10.80
C LEU A 115 3.81 18.70 -9.59
N ASN A 116 2.71 18.52 -8.88
CA ASN A 116 2.44 19.07 -7.56
C ASN A 116 2.19 17.93 -6.58
N GLU A 117 2.27 18.22 -5.29
CA GLU A 117 1.93 17.27 -4.24
C GLU A 117 1.12 17.91 -3.14
N VAL A 118 0.34 17.09 -2.45
CA VAL A 118 -0.17 17.38 -1.11
C VAL A 118 0.36 16.30 -0.18
N ARG A 119 1.04 16.75 0.89
CA ARG A 119 1.60 15.87 1.91
C ARG A 119 0.66 15.81 3.10
N LEU A 120 0.32 14.59 3.50
CA LEU A 120 -0.44 14.32 4.71
C LEU A 120 0.45 13.60 5.71
N SER A 121 0.20 13.85 6.98
CA SER A 121 0.90 13.25 8.10
C SER A 121 -0.08 12.84 9.19
N ILE A 122 0.39 12.10 10.18
CA ILE A 122 -0.44 11.75 11.35
C ILE A 122 -1.00 12.98 12.09
N ARG A 123 -0.37 14.16 11.94
CA ARG A 123 -0.84 15.41 12.58
C ARG A 123 -2.10 15.96 11.93
N ASP A 124 -2.39 15.56 10.70
CA ASP A 124 -3.57 15.97 9.96
C ASP A 124 -4.77 15.07 10.25
N LEU A 125 -4.58 13.94 10.95
CA LEU A 125 -5.70 13.10 11.39
C LEU A 125 -6.46 13.80 12.53
N THR A 126 -7.74 14.06 12.29
CA THR A 126 -8.61 14.76 13.23
C THR A 126 -9.39 13.84 14.15
N ASP A 127 -9.48 12.54 13.84
CA ASP A 127 -10.12 11.54 14.71
C ASP A 127 -9.12 11.08 15.79
N PRO A 128 -9.30 11.46 17.06
CA PRO A 128 -8.39 11.05 18.14
C PRO A 128 -8.41 9.54 18.39
N GLY A 129 -9.48 8.85 17.97
CA GLY A 129 -9.64 7.39 18.05
C GLY A 129 -9.08 6.64 16.84
N ALA A 130 -8.52 7.34 15.84
CA ALA A 130 -7.98 6.70 14.65
C ALA A 130 -6.90 5.68 15.02
N TRP A 131 -7.05 4.46 14.52
CA TRP A 131 -6.15 3.35 14.82
C TRP A 131 -4.68 3.67 14.49
N ALA A 132 -4.43 4.55 13.51
CA ALA A 132 -3.07 4.99 13.17
C ALA A 132 -2.32 5.62 14.36
N HIS A 133 -3.03 6.18 15.35
CA HIS A 133 -2.43 6.71 16.57
C HIS A 133 -1.91 5.63 17.52
N SER A 134 -2.37 4.38 17.44
CA SER A 134 -1.86 3.27 18.25
C SER A 134 -0.52 2.72 17.72
N ARG A 135 -0.18 3.02 16.45
CA ARG A 135 1.07 2.57 15.84
C ARG A 135 2.26 3.41 16.28
N LYS A 136 3.38 2.75 16.58
CA LYS A 136 4.65 3.42 16.90
C LYS A 136 5.28 4.13 15.70
N ASP A 137 5.17 3.54 14.51
CA ASP A 137 5.74 4.12 13.28
C ASP A 137 4.89 5.25 12.68
N ARG A 138 3.67 5.46 13.18
CA ARG A 138 2.76 6.54 12.77
C ARG A 138 2.49 6.58 11.25
N ALA A 139 2.64 5.46 10.56
CA ALA A 139 2.44 5.37 9.12
C ALA A 139 1.00 5.74 8.74
N THR A 140 0.82 6.59 7.73
CA THR A 140 -0.49 7.05 7.25
C THR A 140 -0.68 6.77 5.77
N SER A 141 -1.89 6.39 5.37
CA SER A 141 -2.32 6.37 3.97
C SER A 141 -3.37 7.45 3.75
N VAL A 142 -3.45 8.03 2.55
CA VAL A 142 -4.48 9.03 2.19
C VAL A 142 -5.90 8.54 2.51
N GLY A 143 -6.17 7.24 2.37
CA GLY A 143 -7.48 6.64 2.68
C GLY A 143 -7.87 6.70 4.16
N MET A 144 -6.97 7.08 5.06
CA MET A 144 -7.26 7.26 6.49
C MET A 144 -7.87 8.62 6.82
N PHE A 145 -7.78 9.59 5.91
CA PHE A 145 -8.23 10.95 6.17
C PHE A 145 -9.67 11.16 5.69
N ALA A 146 -10.49 11.78 6.54
CA ALA A 146 -11.87 12.12 6.19
C ALA A 146 -11.91 13.14 5.04
N PRO A 147 -12.96 13.14 4.19
CA PRO A 147 -13.10 14.10 3.09
C PRO A 147 -12.92 15.56 3.50
N ALA A 148 -13.47 15.99 4.63
CA ALA A 148 -13.32 17.35 5.15
C ALA A 148 -11.86 17.75 5.43
N VAL A 149 -11.02 16.81 5.89
CA VAL A 149 -9.58 17.04 6.06
C VAL A 149 -8.93 17.22 4.70
N LEU A 150 -9.20 16.32 3.75
CA LEU A 150 -8.64 16.42 2.39
C LEU A 150 -9.05 17.72 1.70
N GLN A 151 -10.31 18.15 1.89
CA GLN A 151 -10.85 19.41 1.38
C GLN A 151 -10.05 20.60 1.92
N ALA A 152 -9.81 20.64 3.23
CA ALA A 152 -9.04 21.71 3.87
C ALA A 152 -7.57 21.78 3.39
N ARG A 153 -7.01 20.67 2.92
CA ARG A 153 -5.64 20.55 2.41
C ARG A 153 -5.52 20.77 0.90
N LEU A 154 -6.63 20.98 0.17
CA LEU A 154 -6.59 21.30 -1.26
C LEU A 154 -5.69 22.51 -1.60
N PRO A 155 -5.65 23.60 -0.81
CA PRO A 155 -4.77 24.74 -1.07
C PRO A 155 -3.27 24.44 -0.89
N ASP A 156 -2.92 23.34 -0.23
CA ASP A 156 -1.52 22.99 0.04
C ASP A 156 -0.82 22.32 -1.15
N ALA A 157 -1.53 22.16 -2.28
CA ALA A 157 -0.97 21.63 -3.51
C ALA A 157 0.22 22.51 -3.96
N ALA A 158 1.43 21.97 -3.82
CA ALA A 158 2.66 22.70 -4.06
C ALA A 158 3.49 22.03 -5.17
N PRO A 159 4.17 22.79 -6.05
CA PRO A 159 5.05 22.23 -7.06
C PRO A 159 6.17 21.39 -6.46
N ILE A 160 6.48 20.25 -7.09
CA ILE A 160 7.65 19.47 -6.72
C ILE A 160 8.87 20.01 -7.48
N SER A 161 9.94 20.33 -6.77
CA SER A 161 11.17 20.82 -7.41
C SER A 161 11.78 19.76 -8.35
N VAL A 162 12.39 20.22 -9.45
CA VAL A 162 13.05 19.34 -10.44
C VAL A 162 14.09 18.43 -9.78
N LEU A 163 14.89 18.96 -8.84
CA LEU A 163 15.87 18.17 -8.09
C LEU A 163 15.22 17.05 -7.27
N ARG A 164 14.06 17.32 -6.64
CA ARG A 164 13.34 16.30 -5.88
C ARG A 164 12.70 15.27 -6.81
N ILE A 165 12.16 15.67 -7.96
CA ILE A 165 11.61 14.74 -8.96
C ILE A 165 12.71 13.78 -9.45
N SER A 166 13.88 14.29 -9.81
CA SER A 166 15.02 13.45 -10.24
C SER A 166 15.46 12.48 -9.14
N ARG A 167 15.52 12.93 -7.88
CA ARG A 167 15.85 12.07 -6.74
C ARG A 167 14.80 10.96 -6.54
N LEU A 168 13.52 11.32 -6.51
CA LEU A 168 12.42 10.35 -6.35
C LEU A 168 12.39 9.33 -7.50
N ALA A 169 12.68 9.78 -8.72
CA ALA A 169 12.79 8.93 -9.89
C ALA A 169 13.95 7.92 -9.79
N LEU A 170 15.09 8.34 -9.22
CA LEU A 170 16.22 7.45 -8.94
C LEU A 170 15.88 6.44 -7.83
N GLU A 171 15.30 6.91 -6.73
CA GLU A 171 14.86 6.06 -5.61
C GLU A 171 13.83 5.00 -6.06
N TRP A 172 13.00 5.31 -7.06
CA TRP A 172 12.14 4.31 -7.71
C TRP A 172 12.94 3.20 -8.39
N GLN A 173 13.97 3.55 -9.17
CA GLN A 173 14.83 2.56 -9.83
C GLN A 173 15.57 1.69 -8.82
N GLU A 174 16.07 2.29 -7.74
CA GLU A 174 16.71 1.56 -6.63
C GLU A 174 15.75 0.56 -5.98
N ALA A 175 14.51 0.96 -5.70
CA ALA A 175 13.48 0.08 -5.13
C ALA A 175 13.14 -1.11 -6.07
N LYS A 176 13.11 -0.87 -7.39
CA LYS A 176 12.93 -1.93 -8.39
C LYS A 176 14.14 -2.86 -8.46
N HIS A 177 15.36 -2.32 -8.35
CA HIS A 177 16.59 -3.10 -8.40
C HIS A 177 16.74 -4.00 -7.16
N ALA A 178 16.55 -3.42 -5.97
CA ALA A 178 16.59 -4.13 -4.69
C ALA A 178 15.56 -5.25 -4.63
N ASN A 179 14.36 -5.04 -5.20
CA ASN A 179 13.35 -6.08 -5.39
C ASN A 179 13.01 -6.89 -4.12
N GLY A 180 13.04 -6.26 -2.94
CA GLY A 180 12.68 -6.91 -1.68
C GLY A 180 11.24 -7.43 -1.66
N GLU A 181 10.98 -8.46 -0.85
CA GLU A 181 9.64 -9.03 -0.67
C GLU A 181 8.70 -8.04 0.03
N THR A 182 9.24 -7.25 0.97
CA THR A 182 8.55 -6.11 1.57
C THR A 182 9.45 -4.89 1.54
N ARG A 183 8.84 -3.70 1.59
CA ARG A 183 9.52 -2.40 1.60
C ARG A 183 9.02 -1.58 2.76
N ARG A 184 9.95 -1.18 3.62
CA ARG A 184 9.69 -0.44 4.85
C ARG A 184 10.14 1.00 4.69
N TRP A 185 9.28 1.93 5.06
CA TRP A 185 9.53 3.35 5.01
C TRP A 185 9.86 3.89 6.40
N ARG A 186 11.08 4.40 6.57
CA ARG A 186 11.53 5.03 7.82
C ARG A 186 12.55 6.11 7.49
N ASP A 187 12.47 7.25 8.17
CA ASP A 187 13.45 8.35 8.06
C ASP A 187 13.78 8.71 6.60
N ASN A 188 12.73 8.82 5.79
CA ASN A 188 12.80 9.16 4.38
C ASN A 188 13.55 8.15 3.47
N THR A 189 13.73 6.90 3.95
CA THR A 189 14.49 5.85 3.27
C THR A 189 13.68 4.55 3.19
N PHE A 190 13.88 3.79 2.11
CA PHE A 190 13.35 2.43 2.01
C PHE A 190 14.38 1.40 2.46
N THR A 191 13.94 0.47 3.30
CA THR A 191 14.69 -0.77 3.58
C THR A 191 13.90 -1.97 3.10
N SER A 192 14.60 -2.98 2.58
CA SER A 192 13.99 -4.24 2.17
C SER A 192 13.78 -5.12 3.40
N GLY A 193 12.62 -5.77 3.47
CA GLY A 193 12.32 -6.82 4.44
C GLY A 193 11.86 -8.09 3.74
N SER A 194 11.56 -9.11 4.55
CA SER A 194 11.06 -10.40 4.07
C SER A 194 9.65 -10.68 4.59
N PHE A 195 8.94 -11.60 3.95
CA PHE A 195 7.71 -12.14 4.51
C PHE A 195 7.95 -13.00 5.76
N ALA A 196 9.17 -13.55 5.92
CA ALA A 196 9.55 -14.29 7.13
C ALA A 196 9.49 -13.40 8.38
N ASP A 197 9.70 -12.09 8.25
CA ASP A 197 9.55 -11.13 9.36
C ASP A 197 8.09 -11.04 9.82
N LEU A 198 7.12 -11.09 8.89
CA LEU A 198 5.70 -11.13 9.22
C LEU A 198 5.33 -12.46 9.89
N ASP A 199 5.83 -13.57 9.35
CA ASP A 199 5.59 -14.90 9.92
C ASP A 199 6.13 -15.00 11.35
N ALA A 200 7.31 -14.41 11.63
CA ALA A 200 7.90 -14.40 12.96
C ALA A 200 7.01 -13.65 13.97
N LEU A 201 6.44 -12.50 13.57
CA LEU A 201 5.49 -11.76 14.41
C LEU A 201 4.20 -12.55 14.64
N ILE A 202 3.66 -13.18 13.58
CA ILE A 202 2.48 -14.06 13.71
C ILE A 202 2.77 -15.15 14.75
N LEU A 203 3.91 -15.86 14.63
CA LEU A 203 4.29 -16.90 15.58
C LEU A 203 4.46 -16.39 17.02
N GLY A 204 4.87 -15.14 17.20
CA GLY A 204 4.97 -14.52 18.53
C GLY A 204 3.60 -14.26 19.20
N HIS A 205 2.52 -14.22 18.42
CA HIS A 205 1.15 -13.93 18.90
C HIS A 205 0.25 -15.17 18.94
N ILE A 206 0.71 -16.33 18.48
CA ILE A 206 -0.09 -17.56 18.54
C ILE A 206 0.13 -18.35 19.84
N THR A 207 -0.92 -19.05 20.24
CA THR A 207 -0.91 -19.98 21.36
C THR A 207 -1.11 -21.42 20.86
N GLU A 208 -0.97 -22.40 21.75
CA GLU A 208 -1.30 -23.80 21.46
C GLU A 208 -2.82 -24.01 21.34
N ASP A 209 -3.61 -23.17 22.00
CA ASP A 209 -5.06 -23.17 21.92
C ASP A 209 -5.56 -22.51 20.63
N TRP A 210 -6.71 -22.98 20.15
CA TRP A 210 -7.40 -22.36 19.01
C TRP A 210 -7.87 -20.95 19.39
N GLN A 211 -7.53 -19.99 18.53
CA GLN A 211 -7.93 -18.60 18.71
C GLN A 211 -8.37 -17.95 17.38
N PRO A 212 -9.22 -16.91 17.42
CA PRO A 212 -9.65 -16.19 16.23
C PRO A 212 -8.46 -15.57 15.47
N ALA A 213 -8.36 -15.84 14.17
CA ALA A 213 -7.28 -15.31 13.34
C ALA A 213 -7.31 -13.79 13.21
N ALA A 214 -8.50 -13.20 13.25
CA ALA A 214 -8.66 -11.74 13.24
C ALA A 214 -7.94 -11.05 14.41
N ARG A 215 -7.83 -11.72 15.58
CA ARG A 215 -7.10 -11.15 16.73
C ARG A 215 -5.60 -11.06 16.44
N VAL A 216 -5.00 -12.13 15.93
CA VAL A 216 -3.58 -12.14 15.55
C VAL A 216 -3.31 -11.16 14.40
N ALA A 217 -4.22 -11.07 13.44
CA ALA A 217 -4.13 -10.11 12.35
C ALA A 217 -4.15 -8.66 12.85
N ALA A 218 -5.01 -8.32 13.81
CA ALA A 218 -5.05 -6.99 14.40
C ALA A 218 -3.73 -6.62 15.10
N GLU A 219 -3.11 -7.55 15.83
CA GLU A 219 -1.78 -7.33 16.44
C GLU A 219 -0.71 -7.08 15.37
N LEU A 220 -0.68 -7.90 14.31
CA LEU A 220 0.26 -7.71 13.20
C LEU A 220 0.03 -6.37 12.47
N MET A 221 -1.22 -6.01 12.23
CA MET A 221 -1.57 -4.75 11.59
C MET A 221 -1.30 -3.53 12.49
N ALA A 222 -1.21 -3.70 13.81
CA ALA A 222 -0.79 -2.63 14.73
C ALA A 222 0.73 -2.57 14.94
N ALA A 223 1.48 -3.58 14.50
CA ALA A 223 2.92 -3.69 14.71
C ALA A 223 3.72 -2.60 13.98
N GLU A 224 4.89 -2.29 14.53
CA GLU A 224 5.85 -1.32 13.97
C GLU A 224 6.62 -1.93 12.79
N LEU A 225 5.94 -2.09 11.67
CA LEU A 225 6.49 -2.69 10.46
C LEU A 225 7.08 -1.66 9.49
N CYS A 226 6.85 -0.37 9.73
CA CYS A 226 7.20 0.71 8.79
C CYS A 226 6.53 0.57 7.42
N PHE A 227 5.45 -0.20 7.34
CA PHE A 227 4.47 -0.19 6.28
C PHE A 227 3.12 -0.68 6.82
N LEU A 228 2.06 -0.42 6.06
CA LEU A 228 0.71 -0.87 6.39
C LEU A 228 0.48 -2.23 5.74
N VAL A 229 0.30 -3.28 6.55
CA VAL A 229 -0.01 -4.62 6.03
C VAL A 229 -1.51 -4.70 5.75
N SER A 230 -1.88 -5.11 4.54
CA SER A 230 -3.28 -5.38 4.21
C SER A 230 -3.75 -6.73 4.77
N ASP A 231 -5.03 -6.84 5.05
CA ASP A 231 -5.69 -8.07 5.48
C ASP A 231 -5.45 -9.25 4.52
N SER A 232 -5.46 -8.98 3.21
CA SER A 232 -5.19 -9.96 2.15
C SER A 232 -3.79 -10.54 2.26
N VAL A 233 -2.78 -9.71 2.57
CA VAL A 233 -1.41 -10.18 2.81
C VAL A 233 -1.36 -11.02 4.08
N VAL A 234 -2.05 -10.64 5.15
CA VAL A 234 -2.09 -11.45 6.39
C VAL A 234 -2.72 -12.81 6.14
N LEU A 235 -3.89 -12.88 5.49
CA LEU A 235 -4.55 -14.15 5.15
C LEU A 235 -3.64 -15.03 4.30
N TRP A 236 -2.99 -14.45 3.29
CA TRP A 236 -2.03 -15.19 2.47
C TRP A 236 -0.88 -15.76 3.32
N ARG A 237 -0.28 -14.96 4.21
CA ARG A 237 0.78 -15.47 5.11
C ARG A 237 0.31 -16.61 5.99
N LEU A 238 -0.90 -16.53 6.54
CA LEU A 238 -1.47 -17.64 7.32
C LEU A 238 -1.60 -18.93 6.49
N ARG A 239 -2.06 -18.83 5.23
CA ARG A 239 -2.15 -19.98 4.32
C ARG A 239 -0.78 -20.59 4.01
N GLU A 240 0.23 -19.76 3.74
CA GLU A 240 1.62 -20.20 3.49
C GLU A 240 2.23 -20.90 4.71
N MET A 241 2.01 -20.35 5.91
CA MET A 241 2.49 -20.95 7.16
C MET A 241 1.80 -22.27 7.48
N ALA A 242 0.51 -22.40 7.15
CA ALA A 242 -0.23 -23.65 7.32
C ALA A 242 0.23 -24.72 6.32
N ALA A 243 0.47 -24.34 5.06
CA ALA A 243 1.00 -25.24 4.02
C ALA A 243 2.38 -25.81 4.40
N THR A 244 3.20 -25.01 5.09
CA THR A 244 4.50 -25.43 5.63
C THR A 244 4.43 -26.04 7.03
N ARG A 245 3.22 -26.30 7.54
CA ARG A 245 2.94 -26.93 8.85
C ARG A 245 3.53 -26.19 10.05
N ARG A 246 3.78 -24.88 9.95
CA ARG A 246 4.22 -24.03 11.07
C ARG A 246 3.07 -23.66 12.00
N ILE A 247 1.85 -23.61 11.46
CA ILE A 247 0.60 -23.39 12.20
C ILE A 247 -0.46 -24.36 11.73
N LYS A 248 -1.56 -24.46 12.49
CA LYS A 248 -2.79 -25.14 12.08
C LYS A 248 -3.87 -24.10 11.85
N LEU A 249 -4.69 -24.31 10.83
CA LEU A 249 -5.87 -23.49 10.53
C LEU A 249 -7.12 -24.37 10.61
N ARG A 250 -8.25 -23.79 11.04
CA ARG A 250 -9.59 -24.37 10.91
C ARG A 250 -10.62 -23.29 10.56
N GLY A 251 -11.72 -23.70 9.95
CA GLY A 251 -12.71 -22.80 9.36
C GLY A 251 -12.39 -22.45 7.90
N ASP A 252 -13.05 -21.44 7.35
CA ASP A 252 -12.76 -20.97 5.99
C ASP A 252 -11.50 -20.08 6.00
N ALA A 253 -10.44 -20.56 5.33
CA ALA A 253 -9.15 -19.87 5.21
C ALA A 253 -9.21 -18.54 4.42
N SER A 254 -10.35 -18.22 3.82
CA SER A 254 -10.59 -16.97 3.09
C SER A 254 -11.51 -16.01 3.84
N ALA A 255 -12.07 -16.42 5.00
CA ALA A 255 -13.06 -15.63 5.73
C ALA A 255 -12.70 -15.45 7.21
N TRP A 256 -12.28 -14.21 7.55
CA TRP A 256 -11.89 -13.81 8.90
C TRP A 256 -12.85 -14.21 10.02
N ARG A 257 -14.17 -14.18 9.74
CA ARG A 257 -15.20 -14.45 10.75
C ARG A 257 -15.16 -15.88 11.31
N THR A 258 -14.72 -16.84 10.50
CA THR A 258 -14.71 -18.27 10.87
C THR A 258 -13.31 -18.84 11.03
N LEU A 259 -12.29 -18.09 10.60
CA LEU A 259 -10.91 -18.56 10.60
C LEU A 259 -10.32 -18.51 12.01
N GLU A 260 -9.84 -19.66 12.46
CA GLU A 260 -9.09 -19.81 13.70
C GLU A 260 -7.72 -20.44 13.41
N LEU A 261 -6.74 -20.15 14.26
CA LEU A 261 -5.40 -20.72 14.20
C LEU A 261 -4.87 -21.14 15.57
N CYS A 262 -3.89 -22.04 15.57
CA CYS A 262 -3.03 -22.33 16.71
C CYS A 262 -1.64 -22.78 16.24
N ALA A 263 -0.69 -22.85 17.18
CA ALA A 263 0.65 -23.36 16.93
C ALA A 263 0.62 -24.84 16.48
N ALA A 264 1.49 -25.18 15.53
CA ALA A 264 1.79 -26.58 15.27
C ALA A 264 2.73 -27.08 16.39
N LEU A 265 2.31 -28.12 17.11
CA LEU A 265 3.19 -28.80 18.07
C LEU A 265 4.46 -29.24 17.34
N ALA A 266 5.63 -28.85 17.85
CA ALA A 266 6.89 -29.42 17.39
C ALA A 266 6.82 -30.94 17.59
N PRO A 267 7.19 -31.78 16.60
CA PRO A 267 7.37 -33.19 16.87
C PRO A 267 8.43 -33.33 17.95
N CYS A 268 8.12 -34.04 19.05
CA CYS A 268 9.11 -34.38 20.06
C CYS A 268 10.34 -34.98 19.37
N PRO A 269 11.57 -34.51 19.66
CA PRO A 269 12.75 -35.26 19.25
C PRO A 269 12.72 -36.59 20.00
N ASN A 270 12.56 -37.68 19.25
CA ASN A 270 12.77 -39.05 19.76
C ASN A 270 14.25 -39.28 20.05
#